data_AF-A0A7W0F671-F1
#
_entry.id   AF-A0A7W0F671-F1
#
_cell.length_a   1.000
_cell.length_b   1.000
_cell.length_c   1.000
_cell.angle_alpha   90.00
_cell.angle_beta   90.00
_cell.angle_gamma   90.00
#
_symmetry.space_group_name_H-M   'P 1'
#
loop_
_entity.id
_entity.type
_entity.pdbx_description
1 polymer ?
#
loop_
_entity_poly.entity_id
_entity_poly.type
_entity_poly.pdbx_seq_one_letter_code
_entity_poly.pdbx_strand_id
1 'polypeptide(L)' 'MRYDVSVKRADLIKYLEENSYYLLREGGNHSIYTNNDKTIPIKRHRTIDRITANALCKQAGLKPKF' A
#
# COMPACT_ATOMS: atom_id res chain seq x y z
N MET A 1 22.51 8.82 -9.06
CA MET A 1 21.16 8.26 -9.30
C MET A 1 20.31 8.59 -8.09
N ARG A 2 19.41 9.58 -8.18
CA ARG A 2 18.53 9.92 -7.06
C ARG A 2 17.45 8.85 -7.01
N TYR A 3 17.57 7.92 -6.07
CA TYR A 3 16.45 7.07 -5.70
C TYR A 3 15.37 8.02 -5.15
N ASP A 4 14.27 8.18 -5.86
CA ASP A 4 13.11 8.83 -5.26
C ASP A 4 12.68 7.93 -4.10
N VAL A 5 12.93 8.42 -2.89
CA VAL A 5 12.74 7.66 -1.65
C VAL A 5 11.25 7.52 -1.34
N SER A 6 10.38 8.26 -2.04
CA SER A 6 9.00 8.48 -1.64
C SER A 6 7.98 8.08 -2.72
N VAL A 7 7.11 7.16 -2.37
CA VAL A 7 5.95 6.74 -3.17
C VAL A 7 4.73 7.50 -2.70
N LYS A 8 3.91 8.04 -3.61
CA LYS A 8 2.63 8.62 -3.19
C LYS A 8 1.71 7.50 -2.70
N ARG A 9 1.08 7.69 -1.54
CA ARG A 9 0.12 6.73 -1.01
C ARG A 9 -1.00 6.39 -2.00
N ALA A 10 -1.44 7.38 -2.78
CA ALA A 10 -2.44 7.19 -3.84
C ALA A 10 -2.00 6.19 -4.91
N ASP A 11 -0.72 6.18 -5.30
CA ASP A 11 -0.21 5.25 -6.31
C ASP A 11 -0.16 3.81 -5.78
N LEU A 12 0.23 3.64 -4.50
CA LEU A 12 0.19 2.34 -3.83
C LEU A 12 -1.25 1.82 -3.70
N ILE A 13 -2.19 2.67 -3.29
CA ILE A 13 -3.60 2.30 -3.15
C ILE A 13 -4.18 1.91 -4.49
N LYS A 14 -3.95 2.70 -5.54
CA LYS A 14 -4.42 2.38 -6.89
C LYS A 14 -3.90 1.01 -7.33
N TYR A 15 -2.63 0.70 -7.09
CA TYR A 15 -2.09 -0.61 -7.43
C TYR A 15 -2.76 -1.74 -6.64
N LEU A 16 -3.09 -1.53 -5.37
CA LEU A 16 -3.82 -2.50 -4.58
C LEU A 16 -5.26 -2.70 -5.08
N GLU A 17 -5.96 -1.60 -5.41
CA GLU A 17 -7.32 -1.61 -5.97
C GLU A 17 -7.38 -2.32 -7.32
N GLU A 18 -6.39 -2.09 -8.20
CA GLU A 18 -6.21 -2.83 -9.46
C GLU A 18 -6.05 -4.35 -9.23
N ASN A 19 -5.63 -4.76 -8.03
CA ASN A 19 -5.44 -6.16 -7.63
C ASN A 19 -6.52 -6.63 -6.62
N SER A 20 -7.74 -6.10 -6.74
CA SER A 20 -8.92 -6.51 -5.95
C SER A 20 -8.87 -6.23 -4.45
N TYR A 21 -7.93 -5.40 -3.98
CA TYR A 21 -8.00 -4.88 -2.62
C TYR A 21 -8.95 -3.70 -2.54
N TYR A 22 -9.69 -3.61 -1.45
CA TYR A 22 -10.59 -2.49 -1.18
C TYR A 22 -10.45 -2.05 0.29
N LEU A 23 -10.85 -0.81 0.58
CA LEU A 23 -10.83 -0.28 1.94
C LEU A 23 -11.88 -1.02 2.79
N LEU A 24 -11.41 -1.78 3.77
CA LEU A 24 -12.28 -2.46 4.74
C LEU A 24 -12.76 -1.51 5.83
N ARG A 25 -11.83 -0.75 6.40
CA ARG A 25 -12.12 0.26 7.44
C ARG A 25 -10.99 1.27 7.55
N GLU A 26 -11.34 2.47 7.95
CA GLU A 26 -10.38 3.52 8.28
C GLU A 26 -10.28 3.65 9.81
N GLY A 27 -9.07 3.49 10.36
CA GLY A 27 -8.77 3.80 11.76
C GLY A 27 -7.93 5.08 11.87
N GLY A 28 -7.52 5.42 13.10
CA GLY A 28 -6.71 6.64 13.35
C GLY A 28 -5.41 6.67 12.53
N ASN A 29 -4.47 5.78 12.85
CA ASN A 29 -3.13 5.78 12.24
C ASN A 29 -3.05 5.03 10.89
N HIS A 30 -3.98 4.12 10.62
CA HIS A 30 -3.92 3.25 9.44
C HIS A 30 -5.30 3.05 8.79
N SER A 31 -5.30 2.96 7.46
CA SER A 31 -6.41 2.43 6.66
C SER A 31 -6.17 0.94 6.46
N ILE A 32 -7.20 0.12 6.64
CA ILE A 32 -7.13 -1.33 6.50
C ILE A 32 -7.69 -1.71 5.13
N TYR A 33 -6.86 -2.30 4.27
CA TYR A 33 -7.26 -2.80 2.96
C TYR A 33 -7.35 -4.32 2.95
N THR A 34 -8.31 -4.89 2.23
CA THR A 34 -8.48 -6.34 2.14
C THR A 34 -8.95 -6.77 0.75
N ASN A 35 -8.65 -8.00 0.36
CA ASN A 35 -9.22 -8.67 -0.81
C ASN A 35 -10.11 -9.86 -0.42
N ASN A 36 -10.68 -9.87 0.79
CA ASN A 36 -11.34 -10.99 1.49
C ASN A 36 -10.40 -12.08 2.03
N ASP A 37 -9.28 -12.37 1.37
CA ASP A 37 -8.33 -13.41 1.82
C ASP A 37 -7.22 -12.85 2.72
N LYS A 38 -6.73 -11.65 2.38
CA LYS A 38 -5.63 -10.96 3.05
C LYS A 38 -6.06 -9.59 3.48
N THR A 39 -5.48 -9.13 4.58
CA THR A 39 -5.71 -7.80 5.13
C THR A 39 -4.38 -7.12 5.39
N ILE A 40 -4.21 -5.90 4.90
CA ILE A 40 -2.98 -5.12 5.02
C ILE A 40 -3.27 -3.72 5.61
N PRO A 41 -2.52 -3.29 6.63
CA PRO A 41 -2.60 -1.94 7.16
C PRO A 41 -1.72 -0.98 6.33
N ILE A 42 -2.28 0.16 5.93
CA ILE A 42 -1.59 1.21 5.17
C ILE A 42 -1.61 2.50 5.98
N LYS A 43 -0.43 3.09 6.22
CA LYS A 43 -0.30 4.40 6.90
C LYS A 43 -1.07 5.48 6.13
N ARG A 44 -1.64 6.47 6.84
CA ARG A 44 -2.40 7.58 6.23
C ARG A 44 -1.53 8.76 5.74
N HIS A 45 -0.21 8.59 5.68
CA HIS A 45 0.70 9.63 5.21
C HIS A 45 0.59 9.80 3.70
N ARG A 46 0.71 11.03 3.20
CA ARG A 46 0.62 11.31 1.75
C ARG A 46 1.71 10.59 0.95
N THR A 47 2.87 10.38 1.57
CA THR A 47 4.00 9.65 1.01
C THR A 47 4.39 8.48 1.90
N ILE A 48 4.87 7.42 1.27
CA ILE A 48 5.32 6.18 1.88
C ILE A 48 6.73 5.91 1.34
N ASP A 49 7.65 5.52 2.20
CA ASP A 49 8.99 5.16 1.74
C ASP A 49 8.93 3.96 0.77
N ARG A 50 9.78 3.97 -0.26
CA ARG A 50 9.82 2.95 -1.31
C ARG A 50 9.98 1.52 -0.77
N ILE A 51 10.81 1.32 0.25
CA ILE A 51 11.03 0.02 0.88
C ILE A 51 9.72 -0.45 1.53
N THR A 52 9.05 0.46 2.23
CA THR A 52 7.76 0.18 2.87
C THR A 52 6.67 -0.14 1.85
N ALA A 53 6.56 0.63 0.77
CA ALA A 53 5.58 0.38 -0.28
C ALA A 53 5.77 -1.01 -0.92
N ASN A 54 7.02 -1.38 -1.23
CA ASN A 54 7.32 -2.70 -1.76
C ASN A 54 7.12 -3.85 -0.75
N ALA A 55 7.38 -3.61 0.53
CA ALA A 55 7.07 -4.57 1.58
C ALA A 55 5.56 -4.83 1.67
N LEU A 56 4.74 -3.77 1.57
CA LEU A 56 3.28 -3.89 1.53
C LEU A 56 2.81 -4.66 0.29
N CYS A 57 3.40 -4.42 -0.90
CA CYS A 57 3.10 -5.23 -2.09
C CYS A 57 3.38 -6.72 -1.84
N LYS A 58 4.54 -7.05 -1.25
CA LYS A 58 4.89 -8.45 -0.93
C LYS A 58 3.92 -9.06 0.08
N GLN A 59 3.55 -8.33 1.13
CA GLN A 59 2.55 -8.79 2.11
C GLN A 59 1.19 -9.06 1.44
N ALA A 60 0.81 -8.20 0.49
CA ALA A 60 -0.37 -8.37 -0.35
C ALA A 60 -0.27 -9.57 -1.32
N GLY A 61 0.89 -10.22 -1.44
CA GLY A 61 1.16 -11.27 -2.43
C GLY A 61 1.35 -10.74 -3.85
N LEU A 62 1.65 -9.44 -4.00
CA LEU A 62 1.84 -8.78 -5.28
C LEU A 62 3.32 -8.58 -5.58
N LYS A 63 3.64 -8.39 -6.85
CA LYS A 63 4.99 -8.04 -7.29
C LYS A 63 5.35 -6.63 -6.77
N PRO A 64 6.53 -6.42 -6.18
CA PRO A 64 7.04 -5.08 -5.89
C PRO A 64 7.03 -4.22 -7.16
N LYS A 65 6.41 -3.04 -7.09
CA LYS A 65 6.21 -2.13 -8.23
C LYS A 65 6.97 -0.82 -8.08
N PHE A 66 7.37 -0.45 -6.86
CA PHE A 66 7.80 0.90 -6.53
C PHE A 66 9.29 1.05 -6.37
#